data_AF-A0A953KTB8-F1
#
_entry.id   AF-A0A953KTB8-F1
#
_cell.length_a   1.000
_cell.length_b   1.000
_cell.length_c   1.000
_cell.angle_alpha   90.00
_cell.angle_beta   90.00
_cell.angle_gamma   90.00
#
_symmetry.space_group_name_H-M   'P 1'
#
loop_
_entity.id
_entity.type
_entity.pdbx_description
1 polymer ?
#
loop_
_entity_poly.entity_id
_entity_poly.type
_entity_poly.pdbx_seq_one_letter_code
_entity_poly.pdbx_strand_id
1 'polypeptide(L)'
;MAYPSIDALQKILAQEVFGYAADRKKAAGRALGTFVEIITLYALDSWGYKNSIALERSIPEYANPLLTHKVEFSLHPILNSTTVELQDIQLPITAAKITGTRPNSSNTSVVRNLSSQLLSRDSLLRNACIVGETATGFQVASLRSYHDAATPTVAQVELTDLYRHPFAIVECKRVGVEEGARKARSLLKKQSKEHM
;
A
#
# COMPACT_ATOMS: atom_id res chain seq x y z
N MET A 1 2.75 24.35 6.98
CA MET A 1 3.00 24.70 8.39
C MET A 1 4.20 23.91 8.86
N ALA A 2 5.12 24.52 9.62
CA ALA A 2 6.10 23.75 10.39
C ALA A 2 5.40 23.30 11.67
N TYR A 3 5.51 22.01 12.02
CA TYR A 3 4.93 21.46 13.24
C TYR A 3 6.07 21.27 14.24
N PRO A 4 6.20 22.15 15.26
CA PRO A 4 7.35 22.13 16.16
C PRO A 4 7.56 20.78 16.86
N SER A 5 6.47 20.08 17.15
CA SER A 5 6.49 18.72 17.72
C SER A 5 7.16 17.70 16.81
N ILE A 6 6.91 17.76 15.49
CA ILE A 6 7.49 16.84 14.51
C ILE A 6 8.99 17.13 14.32
N ASP A 7 9.38 18.40 14.26
CA ASP A 7 10.79 18.77 14.15
C ASP A 7 11.57 18.37 15.41
N ALA A 8 10.97 18.50 16.59
CA ALA A 8 11.55 18.03 17.86
C ALA A 8 11.71 16.50 17.88
N LEU A 9 10.66 15.77 17.48
CA LEU A 9 10.68 14.31 17.39
C LEU A 9 11.74 13.82 16.38
N GLN A 10 11.87 14.48 15.24
CA GLN A 10 12.89 14.16 14.24
C GLN A 10 14.31 14.36 14.79
N LYS A 11 14.55 15.43 15.57
CA LYS A 11 15.85 15.67 16.22
C LYS A 11 16.18 14.59 17.24
N ILE A 12 15.22 14.24 18.11
CA ILE A 12 15.40 13.18 19.11
C ILE A 12 15.72 11.85 18.40
N LEU A 13 14.95 11.46 17.39
CA LEU A 13 15.23 10.24 16.63
C LEU A 13 16.61 10.27 15.94
N ALA A 14 17.00 11.41 15.37
CA ALA A 14 18.30 11.55 14.72
C ALA A 14 19.47 11.40 15.70
N GLN A 15 19.29 11.83 16.95
CA GLN A 15 20.31 11.75 18.00
C GLN A 15 20.36 10.38 18.66
N GLU A 16 19.20 9.90 19.13
CA GLU A 16 19.09 8.75 20.02
C GLU A 16 19.01 7.40 19.28
N VAL A 17 18.39 7.38 18.08
CA VAL A 17 18.14 6.13 17.34
C VAL A 17 19.04 6.02 16.11
N PHE A 18 19.16 7.09 15.34
CA PHE A 18 19.87 7.09 14.07
C PHE A 18 21.28 7.67 14.14
N GLY A 19 21.90 7.69 15.33
CA GLY A 19 23.28 8.18 15.53
C GLY A 19 24.32 7.49 14.64
N TYR A 20 24.05 6.25 14.24
CA TYR A 20 24.90 5.46 13.33
C TYR A 20 24.80 5.85 11.85
N ALA A 21 23.72 6.54 11.44
CA ALA A 21 23.46 6.84 10.04
C ALA A 21 24.30 8.03 9.55
N ALA A 22 24.78 7.97 8.30
CA ALA A 22 25.53 9.07 7.68
C ALA A 22 24.67 10.34 7.53
N ASP A 23 23.39 10.19 7.22
CA ASP A 23 22.40 11.27 7.19
C ASP A 23 21.29 10.99 8.21
N ARG A 24 21.61 11.27 9.48
CA ARG A 24 20.77 10.99 10.65
C ARG A 24 19.39 11.63 10.55
N LYS A 25 19.35 12.90 10.10
CA LYS A 25 18.11 13.67 9.98
C LYS A 25 17.19 13.10 8.91
N LYS A 26 17.74 12.70 7.75
CA LYS A 26 16.98 12.04 6.70
C LYS A 26 16.48 10.68 7.16
N ALA A 27 17.30 9.88 7.84
CA ALA A 27 16.88 8.59 8.41
C ALA A 27 15.71 8.75 9.40
N ALA A 28 15.82 9.70 10.33
CA ALA A 28 14.73 10.04 11.26
C ALA A 28 13.47 10.51 10.52
N GLY A 29 13.61 11.37 9.51
CA GLY A 29 12.48 11.83 8.70
C GLY A 29 11.79 10.71 7.91
N ARG A 30 12.54 9.67 7.49
CA ARG A 30 11.96 8.47 6.87
C ARG A 30 11.16 7.65 7.86
N ALA A 31 11.71 7.40 9.04
CA ALA A 31 11.02 6.66 10.08
C ALA A 31 9.70 7.34 10.47
N LEU A 32 9.69 8.67 10.59
CA LEU A 32 8.47 9.43 10.85
C LEU A 32 7.47 9.36 9.70
N GLY A 33 7.93 9.42 8.45
CA GLY A 33 7.07 9.21 7.28
C GLY A 33 6.37 7.86 7.33
N THR A 34 7.12 6.78 7.58
CA THR A 34 6.58 5.43 7.75
C THR A 34 5.58 5.35 8.90
N PHE A 35 5.81 6.04 10.01
CA PHE A 35 4.84 6.07 11.11
C PHE A 35 3.51 6.74 10.71
N VAL A 36 3.58 7.85 9.96
CA VAL A 36 2.39 8.51 9.41
C VAL A 36 1.67 7.61 8.40
N GLU A 37 2.39 6.89 7.55
CA GLU A 37 1.82 5.91 6.61
C GLU A 37 1.06 4.80 7.36
N ILE A 38 1.64 4.24 8.43
CA ILE A 38 1.00 3.21 9.27
C ILE A 38 -0.25 3.75 9.94
N ILE A 39 -0.19 4.94 10.56
CA ILE A 39 -1.37 5.57 11.19
C ILE A 39 -2.46 5.80 10.15
N THR A 40 -2.09 6.30 8.97
CA THR A 40 -3.04 6.55 7.88
C THR A 40 -3.73 5.27 7.44
N LEU A 41 -2.98 4.19 7.24
CA LEU A 41 -3.53 2.89 6.90
C LEU A 41 -4.56 2.41 7.92
N TYR A 42 -4.23 2.45 9.21
CA TYR A 42 -5.15 2.03 10.27
C TYR A 42 -6.36 2.96 10.41
N ALA A 43 -6.19 4.26 10.17
CA ALA A 43 -7.31 5.19 10.12
C ALA A 43 -8.28 4.82 8.98
N LEU A 44 -7.76 4.58 7.78
CA LEU A 44 -8.56 4.16 6.62
C LEU A 44 -9.26 2.81 6.88
N ASP A 45 -8.59 1.85 7.52
CA ASP A 45 -9.19 0.58 7.93
C ASP A 45 -10.34 0.81 8.92
N SER A 46 -10.13 1.63 9.97
CA SER A 46 -11.15 1.96 10.96
C SER A 46 -12.39 2.66 10.37
N TRP A 47 -12.22 3.36 9.26
CA TRP A 47 -13.31 4.00 8.50
C TRP A 47 -14.01 3.05 7.53
N GLY A 48 -13.61 1.78 7.49
CA GLY A 48 -14.20 0.76 6.63
C GLY A 48 -13.65 0.73 5.20
N TYR A 49 -12.56 1.45 4.92
CA TYR A 49 -11.99 1.54 3.57
C TYR A 49 -10.91 0.49 3.26
N LYS A 50 -10.59 -0.42 4.18
CA LYS A 50 -9.53 -1.43 4.02
C LYS A 50 -9.55 -2.11 2.65
N ASN A 51 -10.71 -2.61 2.24
CA ASN A 51 -10.86 -3.37 1.00
C ASN A 51 -10.90 -2.50 -0.25
N SER A 52 -11.05 -1.18 -0.10
CA SER A 52 -10.96 -0.21 -1.20
C SER A 52 -9.52 0.24 -1.49
N ILE A 53 -8.55 -0.13 -0.66
CA ILE A 53 -7.18 0.39 -0.75
C ILE A 53 -6.35 -0.39 -1.78
N ALA A 54 -5.66 0.35 -2.65
CA ALA A 54 -4.52 -0.12 -3.42
C ALA A 54 -3.27 0.67 -3.04
N LEU A 55 -2.21 -0.07 -2.66
CA LEU A 55 -0.94 0.48 -2.19
C LEU A 55 0.04 0.70 -3.35
N GLU A 56 0.77 1.82 -3.32
CA GLU A 56 1.88 2.15 -4.23
C GLU A 56 1.55 2.00 -5.73
N ARG A 57 0.27 2.11 -6.09
CA ARG A 57 -0.19 1.96 -7.47
C ARG A 57 0.09 3.26 -8.24
N SER A 58 0.59 3.14 -9.46
CA SER A 58 0.74 4.28 -10.36
C SER A 58 -0.64 4.78 -10.78
N ILE A 59 -0.92 6.07 -10.53
CA ILE A 59 -2.13 6.75 -10.96
C ILE A 59 -1.75 7.84 -11.97
N PRO A 60 -2.54 8.06 -13.03
CA PRO A 60 -2.28 9.14 -13.99
C PRO A 60 -2.40 10.52 -13.34
N GLU A 61 -1.57 11.46 -13.78
CA GLU A 61 -1.67 12.86 -13.37
C GLU A 61 -2.90 13.54 -13.97
N TYR A 62 -3.42 14.53 -13.24
CA TYR A 62 -4.55 15.32 -13.72
C TYR A 62 -4.22 15.97 -15.07
N ALA A 63 -5.15 15.81 -16.02
CA ALA A 63 -5.04 16.31 -17.39
C ALA A 63 -3.87 15.75 -18.23
N ASN A 64 -3.12 14.76 -17.74
CA ASN A 64 -2.09 14.08 -18.54
C ASN A 64 -2.03 12.57 -18.25
N PRO A 65 -2.78 11.74 -19.00
CA PRO A 65 -2.83 10.30 -18.75
C PRO A 65 -1.52 9.56 -19.07
N LEU A 66 -0.59 10.19 -19.79
CA LEU A 66 0.72 9.62 -20.12
C LEU A 66 1.74 9.74 -18.98
N LEU A 67 1.51 10.68 -18.05
CA LEU A 67 2.32 10.85 -16.86
C LEU A 67 1.66 10.12 -15.69
N THR A 68 2.41 9.25 -15.02
CA THR A 68 1.92 8.54 -13.84
C THR A 68 2.88 8.75 -12.68
N HIS A 69 2.36 8.84 -11.47
CA HIS A 69 3.15 8.78 -10.25
C HIS A 69 2.59 7.73 -9.31
N LYS A 70 3.47 7.11 -8.52
CA LYS A 70 3.04 6.21 -7.45
C LYS A 70 2.53 7.05 -6.29
N VAL A 71 1.38 6.67 -5.78
CA VAL A 71 0.78 7.23 -4.57
C VAL A 71 0.81 6.20 -3.46
N GLU A 72 0.97 6.61 -2.20
CA GLU A 72 1.06 5.68 -1.07
C GLU A 72 -0.25 4.87 -0.93
N PHE A 73 -1.39 5.57 -0.94
CA PHE A 73 -2.72 4.95 -0.92
C PHE A 73 -3.63 5.54 -2.00
N SER A 74 -4.30 4.66 -2.74
CA SER A 74 -5.42 5.02 -3.61
C SER A 74 -6.64 4.23 -3.21
N LEU A 75 -7.79 4.89 -3.08
CA LEU A 75 -9.05 4.26 -2.70
C LEU A 75 -9.96 4.14 -3.92
N HIS A 76 -10.41 2.94 -4.19
CA HIS A 76 -11.18 2.60 -5.40
C HIS A 76 -12.56 2.06 -5.02
N PRO A 77 -13.59 2.35 -5.85
CA PRO A 77 -14.90 1.72 -5.68
C PRO A 77 -14.79 0.19 -5.72
N ILE A 78 -15.45 -0.47 -4.78
CA ILE A 78 -15.59 -1.93 -4.76
C ILE A 78 -16.71 -2.30 -5.72
N LEU A 79 -16.37 -3.06 -6.75
CA LEU A 79 -17.34 -3.58 -7.72
C LEU A 79 -17.96 -4.89 -7.24
N ASN A 80 -17.15 -5.74 -6.61
CA ASN A 80 -17.55 -7.04 -6.10
C ASN A 80 -16.56 -7.51 -5.03
N SER A 81 -17.00 -8.38 -4.13
CA SER A 81 -16.13 -9.06 -3.17
C SER A 81 -16.56 -10.51 -2.99
N THR A 82 -15.60 -11.43 -2.96
CA THR A 82 -15.83 -12.86 -2.69
C THR A 82 -14.79 -13.38 -1.72
N THR A 83 -15.13 -14.44 -0.98
CA THR A 83 -14.16 -15.13 -0.11
C THR A 83 -13.82 -16.48 -0.71
N VAL A 84 -12.53 -16.80 -0.71
CA VAL A 84 -11.99 -18.09 -1.15
C VAL A 84 -11.31 -18.74 0.03
N GLU A 85 -11.65 -20.00 0.28
CA GLU A 85 -10.96 -20.84 1.24
C GLU A 85 -9.82 -21.59 0.56
N LEU A 86 -8.66 -21.55 1.21
CA LEU A 86 -7.45 -22.21 0.78
C LEU A 86 -7.13 -23.32 1.78
N GLN A 87 -7.24 -24.57 1.33
CA GLN A 87 -6.97 -25.75 2.14
C GLN A 87 -5.57 -26.31 1.85
N ASP A 88 -4.97 -26.97 2.83
CA ASP A 88 -3.66 -27.60 2.75
C ASP A 88 -2.55 -26.66 2.24
N ILE A 89 -2.65 -25.37 2.57
CA ILE A 89 -1.81 -24.38 1.92
C ILE A 89 -0.42 -24.30 2.54
N GLN A 90 0.59 -24.45 1.69
CA GLN A 90 1.99 -24.21 2.07
C GLN A 90 2.37 -22.76 1.83
N LEU A 91 3.17 -22.18 2.72
CA LEU A 91 3.74 -20.84 2.53
C LEU A 91 4.81 -20.81 1.40
N PRO A 92 4.94 -19.70 0.66
CA PRO A 92 4.18 -18.46 0.77
C PRO A 92 2.80 -18.56 0.11
N ILE A 93 1.83 -17.79 0.59
CA ILE A 93 0.55 -17.57 -0.10
C ILE A 93 0.80 -16.54 -1.20
N THR A 94 0.80 -16.97 -2.46
CA THR A 94 1.04 -16.10 -3.64
C THR A 94 -0.22 -15.87 -4.43
N ALA A 95 -0.23 -14.82 -5.27
CA ALA A 95 -1.31 -14.59 -6.22
C ALA A 95 -1.67 -15.83 -7.04
N ALA A 96 -0.66 -16.58 -7.52
CA ALA A 96 -0.87 -17.80 -8.30
C ALA A 96 -1.61 -18.91 -7.52
N LYS A 97 -1.32 -19.08 -6.22
CA LYS A 97 -2.04 -20.05 -5.38
C LYS A 97 -3.49 -19.63 -5.15
N ILE A 98 -3.72 -18.33 -5.00
CA ILE A 98 -5.05 -17.76 -4.81
C ILE A 98 -5.89 -17.84 -6.10
N THR A 99 -5.29 -17.66 -7.27
CA THR A 99 -6.00 -17.74 -8.56
C THR A 99 -6.25 -19.19 -8.98
N GLY A 100 -5.34 -20.12 -8.65
CA GLY A 100 -5.46 -21.54 -8.99
C GLY A 100 -6.60 -22.29 -8.28
N THR A 101 -7.12 -21.76 -7.18
CA THR A 101 -8.23 -22.36 -6.42
C THR A 101 -9.60 -21.83 -6.82
N ARG A 102 -9.68 -21.00 -7.87
CA ARG A 102 -10.96 -20.42 -8.31
C ARG A 102 -11.80 -21.44 -9.08
N PRO A 103 -13.13 -21.46 -8.86
CA PRO A 103 -14.03 -22.14 -9.79
C PRO A 103 -13.95 -21.47 -11.17
N ASN A 104 -13.88 -22.28 -12.24
CA ASN A 104 -13.77 -21.85 -13.65
C ASN A 104 -14.86 -20.87 -14.12
N SER A 105 -15.91 -20.62 -13.32
CA SER A 105 -17.02 -19.72 -13.60
C SER A 105 -16.74 -18.24 -13.28
N SER A 106 -15.56 -17.87 -12.76
CA SER A 106 -15.23 -16.46 -12.55
C SER A 106 -14.84 -15.80 -13.87
N ASN A 107 -15.75 -14.99 -14.44
CA ASN A 107 -15.59 -14.20 -15.67
C ASN A 107 -14.46 -13.13 -15.61
N THR A 108 -13.62 -13.13 -14.59
CA THR A 108 -12.51 -12.20 -14.46
C THR A 108 -11.36 -12.71 -15.33
N SER A 109 -11.34 -12.30 -16.60
CA SER A 109 -10.21 -12.50 -17.51
C SER A 109 -8.97 -11.81 -16.92
N VAL A 110 -8.20 -12.51 -16.08
CA VAL A 110 -6.97 -12.01 -15.48
C VAL A 110 -5.99 -11.74 -16.62
N VAL A 111 -5.80 -10.47 -16.96
CA VAL A 111 -4.95 -10.05 -18.09
C VAL A 111 -3.46 -10.20 -17.75
N ARG A 112 -3.10 -10.18 -16.45
CA ARG A 112 -1.71 -10.29 -15.99
C ARG A 112 -1.63 -10.90 -14.60
N ASN A 113 -0.94 -12.03 -14.48
CA ASN A 113 -0.51 -12.56 -13.19
C ASN A 113 0.67 -11.70 -12.67
N LEU A 114 0.51 -11.15 -11.47
CA LEU A 114 1.58 -10.41 -10.79
C LEU A 114 2.24 -11.35 -9.76
N SER A 115 3.57 -11.30 -9.67
CA SER A 115 4.38 -12.10 -8.74
C SER A 115 4.34 -11.53 -7.31
N SER A 116 3.14 -11.25 -6.81
CA SER A 116 2.92 -10.70 -5.48
C SER A 116 2.65 -11.83 -4.47
N GLN A 117 3.24 -11.69 -3.27
CA GLN A 117 3.02 -12.57 -2.13
C GLN A 117 2.09 -11.88 -1.13
N LEU A 118 1.03 -12.57 -0.70
CA LEU A 118 0.17 -12.09 0.37
C LEU A 118 0.80 -12.39 1.73
N LEU A 119 1.27 -13.62 1.93
CA LEU A 119 1.95 -14.07 3.16
C LEU A 119 3.24 -14.79 2.80
N SER A 120 4.38 -14.31 3.31
CA SER A 120 5.69 -14.92 3.05
C SER A 120 5.94 -16.19 3.89
N ARG A 121 7.02 -16.91 3.62
CA ARG A 121 7.46 -18.05 4.46
C ARG A 121 7.92 -17.61 5.85
N ASP A 122 8.44 -16.39 5.95
CA ASP A 122 8.91 -15.80 7.20
C ASP A 122 7.78 -15.08 7.96
N SER A 123 6.51 -15.44 7.67
CA SER A 123 5.31 -14.87 8.30
C SER A 123 5.13 -13.36 8.10
N LEU A 124 5.67 -12.79 7.03
CA LEU A 124 5.42 -11.39 6.66
C LEU A 124 4.11 -11.31 5.87
N LEU A 125 3.09 -10.73 6.49
CA LEU A 125 1.79 -10.44 5.87
C LEU A 125 1.82 -9.08 5.18
N ARG A 126 1.42 -9.05 3.91
CA ARG A 126 1.07 -7.82 3.20
C ARG A 126 -0.41 -7.50 3.43
N ASN A 127 -0.74 -6.21 3.54
CA ASN A 127 -2.13 -5.77 3.69
C ASN A 127 -3.04 -6.31 2.59
N ALA A 128 -2.55 -6.26 1.35
CA ALA A 128 -3.18 -6.85 0.19
C ALA A 128 -2.14 -7.19 -0.88
N CYS A 129 -2.49 -8.07 -1.80
CA CYS A 129 -1.71 -8.31 -3.01
C CYS A 129 -2.61 -8.23 -4.25
N ILE A 130 -2.13 -7.63 -5.34
CA ILE A 130 -2.89 -7.61 -6.59
C ILE A 130 -2.75 -9.00 -7.22
N VAL A 131 -3.89 -9.63 -7.49
CA VAL A 131 -3.97 -10.99 -8.05
C VAL A 131 -4.36 -11.02 -9.51
N GLY A 132 -4.90 -9.91 -10.04
CA GLY A 132 -5.19 -9.77 -11.45
C GLY A 132 -5.62 -8.37 -11.85
N GLU A 133 -5.57 -8.09 -13.14
CA GLU A 133 -6.07 -6.86 -13.75
C GLU A 133 -7.11 -7.18 -14.82
N THR A 134 -8.09 -6.28 -14.99
CA THR A 134 -9.09 -6.34 -16.05
C THR A 134 -9.09 -5.03 -16.84
N ALA A 135 -9.90 -4.95 -17.91
CA ALA A 135 -10.06 -3.72 -18.68
C ALA A 135 -10.62 -2.56 -17.84
N THR A 136 -11.49 -2.85 -16.88
CA THR A 136 -12.23 -1.85 -16.07
C THR A 136 -11.65 -1.64 -14.68
N GLY A 137 -10.72 -2.49 -14.25
CA GLY A 137 -10.29 -2.53 -12.85
C GLY A 137 -9.14 -3.48 -12.59
N PHE A 138 -9.04 -3.89 -11.34
CA PHE A 138 -8.07 -4.86 -10.86
C PHE A 138 -8.60 -5.52 -9.59
N GLN A 139 -8.05 -6.68 -9.27
CA GLN A 139 -8.50 -7.46 -8.13
C GLN A 139 -7.38 -7.55 -7.10
N VAL A 140 -7.73 -7.29 -5.84
CA VAL A 140 -6.83 -7.40 -4.71
C VAL A 140 -7.26 -8.58 -3.83
N ALA A 141 -6.28 -9.24 -3.22
CA ALA A 141 -6.49 -10.27 -2.23
C ALA A 141 -6.03 -9.78 -0.86
N SER A 142 -6.85 -9.98 0.16
CA SER A 142 -6.52 -9.69 1.57
C SER A 142 -6.74 -10.94 2.42
N LEU A 143 -5.89 -11.12 3.45
CA LEU A 143 -6.01 -12.26 4.35
C LEU A 143 -7.06 -11.95 5.43
N ARG A 144 -8.08 -12.80 5.56
CA ARG A 144 -9.11 -12.71 6.60
C ARG A 144 -8.73 -13.54 7.82
N SER A 145 -8.29 -14.77 7.60
CA SER A 145 -7.81 -15.65 8.66
C SER A 145 -6.75 -16.61 8.12
N TYR A 146 -5.88 -17.05 9.02
CA TYR A 146 -4.87 -18.08 8.76
C TYR A 146 -4.73 -18.93 10.03
N HIS A 147 -4.98 -20.23 9.89
CA HIS A 147 -4.92 -21.18 10.99
C HIS A 147 -3.88 -22.25 10.68
N ASP A 148 -2.75 -22.18 11.40
CA ASP A 148 -1.63 -23.12 11.27
C ASP A 148 -1.72 -24.31 12.25
N ALA A 149 -2.68 -24.28 13.19
CA ALA A 149 -2.77 -25.25 14.29
C ALA A 149 -3.58 -26.51 13.94
N ALA A 150 -4.32 -26.51 12.83
CA ALA A 150 -5.06 -27.67 12.34
C ALA A 150 -4.40 -28.15 11.06
N THR A 151 -4.01 -29.41 10.98
CA THR A 151 -3.85 -30.11 9.70
C THR A 151 -5.25 -30.53 9.24
N PRO A 152 -5.76 -30.02 8.12
CA PRO A 152 -5.08 -29.22 7.09
C PRO A 152 -5.03 -27.71 7.39
N THR A 153 -3.91 -27.03 7.06
CA THR A 153 -3.76 -25.57 7.21
C THR A 153 -4.81 -24.85 6.38
N VAL A 154 -5.62 -24.00 7.02
CA VAL A 154 -6.71 -23.26 6.34
C VAL A 154 -6.41 -21.77 6.34
N ALA A 155 -6.52 -21.15 5.17
CA ALA A 155 -6.50 -19.69 5.03
C ALA A 155 -7.78 -19.21 4.35
N GLN A 156 -8.40 -18.16 4.88
CA GLN A 156 -9.48 -17.46 4.20
C GLN A 156 -8.94 -16.18 3.59
N VAL A 157 -9.10 -16.06 2.27
CA VAL A 157 -8.66 -14.92 1.49
C VAL A 157 -9.88 -14.24 0.89
N GLU A 158 -10.01 -12.95 1.12
CA GLU A 158 -11.01 -12.14 0.42
C GLU A 158 -10.43 -11.61 -0.88
N LEU A 159 -11.19 -11.74 -1.96
CA LEU A 159 -10.92 -11.20 -3.28
C LEU A 159 -11.85 -10.03 -3.53
N THR A 160 -11.30 -8.83 -3.71
CA THR A 160 -12.08 -7.63 -3.96
C THR A 160 -11.75 -7.07 -5.34
N ASP A 161 -12.78 -6.94 -6.18
CA ASP A 161 -12.70 -6.30 -7.48
C ASP A 161 -12.82 -4.78 -7.30
N LEU A 162 -11.78 -4.06 -7.69
CA LEU A 162 -11.68 -2.62 -7.60
C LEU A 162 -11.79 -1.98 -8.98
N TYR A 163 -12.63 -0.94 -9.08
CA TYR A 163 -12.67 -0.12 -10.28
C TYR A 163 -11.34 0.61 -10.50
N ARG A 164 -10.95 0.87 -11.75
CA ARG A 164 -9.61 1.42 -12.07
C ARG A 164 -9.40 2.85 -11.56
N HIS A 165 -10.46 3.64 -11.48
CA HIS A 165 -10.36 5.05 -11.11
C HIS A 165 -10.59 5.23 -9.61
N PRO A 166 -9.60 5.79 -8.88
CA PRO A 166 -9.78 6.03 -7.47
C PRO A 166 -10.76 7.20 -7.22
N PHE A 167 -11.55 7.10 -6.16
CA PHE A 167 -12.35 8.22 -5.66
C PHE A 167 -11.58 9.09 -4.67
N ALA A 168 -10.49 8.57 -4.08
CA ALA A 168 -9.60 9.32 -3.21
C ALA A 168 -8.15 8.84 -3.32
N ILE A 169 -7.22 9.75 -3.06
CA ILE A 169 -5.78 9.49 -3.03
C ILE A 169 -5.24 10.12 -1.75
N VAL A 170 -4.42 9.38 -1.00
CA VAL A 170 -3.77 9.86 0.21
C VAL A 170 -2.25 9.76 0.05
N GLU A 171 -1.57 10.91 0.08
CA GLU A 171 -0.11 11.00 -0.05
C GLU A 171 0.52 11.36 1.30
N CYS A 172 1.31 10.45 1.87
CA CYS A 172 1.98 10.65 3.15
C CYS A 172 3.35 11.31 2.94
N LYS A 173 3.36 12.59 2.59
CA LYS A 173 4.64 13.29 2.39
C LYS A 173 5.46 13.35 3.67
N ARG A 174 6.78 13.25 3.49
CA ARG A 174 7.74 13.42 4.58
C ARG A 174 7.51 14.75 5.29
N VAL A 175 7.44 14.66 6.60
CA VAL A 175 7.26 15.79 7.50
C VAL A 175 8.63 16.19 8.07
N GLY A 176 8.85 17.49 8.23
CA GLY A 176 10.11 18.07 8.74
C GLY A 176 10.66 19.19 7.85
N VAL A 177 11.39 20.12 8.47
CA VAL A 177 12.04 21.23 7.76
C VAL A 177 13.46 20.83 7.32
N GLU A 178 13.77 20.90 6.02
CA GLU A 178 15.15 20.71 5.51
C GLU A 178 16.07 21.83 6.04
N GLU A 179 17.36 21.55 6.30
CA GLU A 179 18.29 22.61 6.72
C GLU A 179 18.36 23.72 5.66
N GLY A 180 18.15 24.97 6.10
CA GLY A 180 18.10 26.14 5.21
C GLY A 180 16.70 26.45 4.61
N ALA A 181 15.70 25.57 4.76
CA ALA A 181 14.35 25.83 4.30
C ALA A 181 13.51 26.54 5.38
N ARG A 182 12.84 27.66 5.05
CA ARG A 182 11.91 28.33 5.99
C ARG A 182 10.55 27.63 6.13
N LYS A 183 10.21 26.68 5.24
CA LYS A 183 8.92 25.97 5.21
C LYS A 183 9.10 24.52 4.73
N ALA A 184 8.35 23.59 5.32
CA ALA A 184 8.17 22.25 4.76
C ALA A 184 7.58 22.33 3.34
N ARG A 185 7.99 21.43 2.44
CA ARG A 185 7.46 21.36 1.06
C ARG A 185 5.95 21.17 1.11
N SER A 186 5.18 22.11 0.55
CA SER A 186 3.73 21.97 0.40
C SER A 186 3.37 21.14 -0.84
N LEU A 187 2.17 20.54 -0.83
CA LEU A 187 1.60 19.67 -1.89
C LEU A 187 1.70 20.28 -3.31
N LEU A 188 1.64 21.60 -3.44
CA LEU A 188 1.59 22.32 -4.72
C LEU A 188 2.96 22.69 -5.33
N LYS A 189 4.09 22.43 -4.65
CA LYS A 189 5.44 22.79 -5.15
C LYS A 189 6.25 21.59 -5.65
N LYS A 190 5.60 20.74 -6.44
CA LYS A 190 6.31 19.81 -7.33
C LYS A 190 6.07 20.26 -8.77
N GLN A 191 6.38 21.51 -9.07
CA GLN A 191 6.45 21.99 -10.45
C GLN A 191 7.91 22.16 -10.86
N SER A 192 8.26 21.44 -11.93
CA SER A 192 9.06 21.94 -13.03
C SER A 192 10.46 22.45 -12.67
N LYS A 193 11.40 21.52 -12.47
CA LYS A 193 12.82 21.77 -12.68
C LYS A 193 13.45 20.66 -13.52
N GLU A 194 12.85 20.41 -14.67
CA GLU A 194 13.55 19.84 -15.83
C GLU A 194 13.03 20.62 -17.04
N HIS A 195 13.95 21.25 -17.78
CA HIS A 195 13.76 22.17 -18.91
C HIS A 195 13.58 23.66 -18.55
N MET A 196 14.68 24.25 -18.10
CA MET A 196 15.18 25.54 -18.64
C MET A 196 16.66 25.36 -18.95
#